data_AF-A0A9W9ZNL0-F1
#
_entry.id   AF-A0A9W9ZNL0-F1
#
_cell.length_a   1.000
_cell.length_b   1.000
_cell.length_c   1.000
_cell.angle_alpha   90.00
_cell.angle_beta   90.00
_cell.angle_gamma   90.00
#
_symmetry.space_group_name_H-M   'P 1'
#
loop_
_entity.id
_entity.type
_entity.pdbx_description
1 polymer ?
#
loop_
_entity_poly.entity_id
_entity_poly.type
_entity_poly.pdbx_seq_one_letter_code
_entity_poly.pdbx_strand_id
1 'polypeptide(L)'
;MDQGQGLVSLAKSVGTRLLDTAAGIFNDRQTRGDGETDFLLGKITQNNSIVCPYLTEMILREFHEIKTTKGFTLKDGLRRGIRHHKDKAGIVAGDEESYVLFQRVFDPLVKEIHGISAHHLPISSLKPDALGKTVFDKHCVLSCRIRVLRSLKGFPFSWFCTREERISVEKIVTGVLEKLKDDLHGEYIPLAGYETRI
;
A
#
# COMPACT_ATOMS: atom_id res chain seq x y z
N MET A 1 61.95 14.85 25.22
CA MET A 1 60.60 15.09 25.76
C MET A 1 59.63 14.82 24.61
N ASP A 2 59.03 13.64 24.62
CA ASP A 2 58.28 13.03 23.51
C ASP A 2 56.77 13.13 23.80
N GLN A 3 56.18 14.31 23.61
CA GLN A 3 54.75 14.55 23.86
C GLN A 3 53.90 14.61 22.58
N GLY A 4 54.52 14.55 21.40
CA GLY A 4 53.83 14.65 20.11
C GLY A 4 53.29 13.32 19.54
N GLN A 5 53.90 12.19 19.88
CA GLN A 5 53.54 10.89 19.28
C GLN A 5 52.28 10.25 19.88
N GLY A 6 51.95 10.54 21.14
CA GLY A 6 50.78 9.95 21.84
C GLY A 6 49.43 10.50 21.39
N LEU A 7 49.34 11.77 21.03
CA LEU A 7 48.09 12.40 20.55
C LEU A 7 47.72 11.93 19.13
N VAL A 8 48.72 11.72 18.27
CA VAL A 8 48.53 11.23 16.91
C VAL A 8 48.10 9.76 16.90
N SER A 9 48.63 8.93 17.80
CA SER A 9 48.23 7.51 17.91
C SER A 9 46.82 7.36 18.49
N LEU A 10 46.43 8.20 19.44
CA LEU A 10 45.08 8.22 20.01
C LEU A 10 44.03 8.67 18.98
N ALA A 11 44.32 9.72 18.21
CA ALA A 11 43.44 10.18 17.14
C ALA A 11 43.26 9.12 16.03
N LYS A 12 44.33 8.43 15.64
CA LYS A 12 44.26 7.30 14.70
C LYS A 12 43.44 6.13 15.25
N SER A 13 43.63 5.78 16.53
CA SER A 13 42.89 4.69 17.19
C SER A 13 41.39 4.99 17.37
N VAL A 14 41.02 6.25 17.61
CA VAL A 14 39.61 6.64 17.72
C VAL A 14 38.96 6.69 16.34
N GLY A 15 39.69 7.19 15.33
CA GLY A 15 39.25 7.18 13.93
C GLY A 15 39.01 5.78 13.37
N THR A 16 39.91 4.82 13.62
CA THR A 16 39.73 3.43 13.17
C THR A 16 38.56 2.75 13.90
N ARG A 17 38.41 2.94 15.22
CA ARG A 17 37.27 2.37 15.97
C ARG A 17 35.92 2.89 15.49
N LEU A 18 35.83 4.18 15.15
CA LEU A 18 34.60 4.77 14.61
C LEU A 18 34.26 4.24 13.22
N LEU A 19 35.27 4.07 12.35
CA LEU A 19 35.11 3.49 11.02
C LEU A 19 34.73 2.01 11.08
N ASP A 20 35.37 1.23 11.96
CA ASP A 20 35.08 -0.20 12.14
C ASP A 20 33.66 -0.41 12.70
N THR A 21 33.21 0.47 13.60
CA THR A 21 31.84 0.45 14.14
C THR A 21 30.82 0.78 13.04
N ALA A 22 31.09 1.80 12.22
CA ALA A 22 30.23 2.15 11.10
C ALA A 22 30.17 1.04 10.03
N ALA A 23 31.31 0.42 9.71
CA ALA A 23 31.40 -0.71 8.79
C ALA A 23 30.66 -1.93 9.34
N GLY A 24 30.75 -2.21 10.64
CA GLY A 24 29.99 -3.27 11.31
C GLY A 24 28.48 -3.05 11.26
N ILE A 25 28.01 -1.83 11.52
CA ILE A 25 26.58 -1.47 11.42
C ILE A 25 26.10 -1.57 9.97
N PHE A 26 26.92 -1.16 9.00
CA PHE A 26 26.60 -1.26 7.58
C PHE A 26 26.48 -2.74 7.15
N ASN A 27 27.43 -3.57 7.55
CA ASN A 27 27.44 -5.00 7.22
C ASN A 27 26.29 -5.78 7.89
N ASP A 28 25.95 -5.45 9.15
CA ASP A 28 24.79 -6.03 9.85
C ASP A 28 23.45 -5.60 9.22
N ARG A 29 23.35 -4.35 8.71
CA ARG A 29 22.15 -3.92 7.97
C ARG A 29 22.01 -4.65 6.64
N GLN A 30 23.10 -4.79 5.90
CA GLN A 30 23.10 -5.46 4.61
C GLN A 30 22.72 -6.94 4.74
N THR A 31 23.35 -7.66 5.68
CA THR A 31 23.05 -9.08 5.94
C THR A 31 21.60 -9.32 6.40
N ARG A 32 21.00 -8.39 7.16
CA ARG A 32 19.56 -8.47 7.53
C ARG A 32 18.63 -8.22 6.35
N GLY A 33 18.93 -7.26 5.48
CA GLY A 33 18.18 -7.01 4.26
C GLY A 33 18.22 -8.20 3.28
N ASP A 34 19.37 -8.86 3.21
CA ASP A 34 19.60 -10.03 2.35
C ASP A 34 18.75 -11.22 2.80
N GLY A 35 18.79 -11.59 4.09
CA GLY A 35 18.01 -12.71 4.61
C GLY A 35 16.49 -12.49 4.55
N GLU A 36 16.04 -11.25 4.68
CA GLU A 36 14.62 -10.90 4.53
C GLU A 36 14.16 -10.96 3.07
N THR A 37 15.00 -10.50 2.15
CA THR A 37 14.75 -10.59 0.70
C THR A 37 14.59 -12.03 0.27
N ASP A 38 15.49 -12.91 0.70
CA ASP A 38 15.44 -14.35 0.41
C ASP A 38 14.17 -15.01 0.95
N PHE A 39 13.77 -14.63 2.17
CA PHE A 39 12.52 -15.10 2.76
C PHE A 39 11.29 -14.69 1.93
N LEU A 40 11.21 -13.42 1.51
CA LEU A 40 10.10 -12.93 0.71
C LEU A 40 10.06 -13.64 -0.65
N LEU A 41 11.21 -13.75 -1.33
CA LEU A 41 11.30 -14.40 -2.64
C LEU A 41 10.89 -15.88 -2.55
N GLY A 42 11.32 -16.60 -1.50
CA GLY A 42 10.92 -17.99 -1.27
C GLY A 42 9.42 -18.18 -1.03
N LYS A 43 8.73 -17.17 -0.47
CA LYS A 43 7.27 -17.20 -0.27
C LYS A 43 6.49 -16.76 -1.51
N ILE A 44 6.99 -15.78 -2.23
CA ILE A 44 6.36 -15.24 -3.45
C ILE A 44 6.43 -16.26 -4.58
N THR A 45 7.54 -17.00 -4.72
CA THR A 45 7.70 -18.05 -5.73
C THR A 45 6.73 -19.22 -5.59
N GLN A 46 6.14 -19.40 -4.40
CA GLN A 46 5.09 -20.40 -4.13
C GLN A 46 3.69 -19.89 -4.50
N ASN A 47 3.57 -18.64 -4.95
CA ASN A 47 2.30 -17.98 -5.25
C ASN A 47 2.14 -17.70 -6.76
N ASN A 48 0.92 -17.84 -7.26
CA ASN A 48 0.57 -17.58 -8.66
C ASN A 48 -0.02 -16.17 -8.86
N SER A 49 0.27 -15.23 -7.95
CA SER A 49 -0.17 -13.84 -8.08
C SER A 49 0.55 -13.13 -9.24
N ILE A 50 -0.15 -12.18 -9.86
CA ILE A 50 0.38 -11.41 -11.00
C ILE A 50 1.59 -10.56 -10.63
N VAL A 51 1.73 -10.15 -9.36
CA VAL A 51 2.90 -9.37 -8.94
C VAL A 51 4.22 -10.16 -8.98
N CYS A 52 4.17 -11.50 -8.93
CA CYS A 52 5.37 -12.34 -8.73
C CYS A 52 6.49 -12.09 -9.76
N PRO A 53 6.23 -12.01 -11.08
CA PRO A 53 7.27 -11.74 -12.09
C PRO A 53 7.91 -10.36 -11.95
N TYR A 54 7.24 -9.42 -11.27
CA TYR A 54 7.71 -8.05 -11.06
C TYR A 54 8.47 -7.86 -9.74
N LEU A 55 8.61 -8.91 -8.92
CA LEU A 55 9.34 -8.88 -7.65
C LEU A 55 10.68 -9.59 -7.79
N THR A 56 11.58 -8.98 -8.56
CA THR A 56 12.96 -9.45 -8.68
C THR A 56 13.74 -9.16 -7.41
N GLU A 57 14.82 -9.92 -7.19
CA GLU A 57 15.73 -9.69 -6.07
C GLU A 57 16.24 -8.24 -6.02
N MET A 58 16.57 -7.66 -7.18
CA MET A 58 16.99 -6.26 -7.30
C MET A 58 15.90 -5.29 -6.80
N ILE A 59 14.63 -5.50 -7.19
CA ILE A 59 13.51 -4.66 -6.77
C ILE A 59 13.29 -4.77 -5.26
N LEU A 60 13.36 -5.98 -4.70
CA LEU A 60 13.19 -6.20 -3.26
C LEU A 60 14.30 -5.52 -2.45
N ARG A 61 15.56 -5.61 -2.91
CA ARG A 61 16.70 -4.94 -2.27
C ARG A 61 16.59 -3.42 -2.34
N GLU A 62 16.21 -2.87 -3.49
CA GLU A 62 16.07 -1.43 -3.72
C GLU A 62 14.99 -0.81 -2.83
N PHE A 63 13.84 -1.48 -2.71
CA PHE A 63 12.70 -0.96 -1.96
C PHE A 63 12.61 -1.46 -0.51
N HIS A 64 13.62 -2.21 -0.03
CA HIS A 64 13.62 -2.83 1.31
C HIS A 64 13.46 -1.79 2.43
N GLU A 65 14.23 -0.70 2.36
CA GLU A 65 14.22 0.36 3.38
C GLU A 65 13.28 1.54 3.03
N ILE A 66 12.69 1.53 1.84
CA ILE A 66 11.83 2.62 1.36
C ILE A 66 10.47 2.57 2.04
N LYS A 67 10.04 3.72 2.55
CA LYS A 67 8.77 3.91 3.25
C LYS A 67 8.04 5.12 2.69
N THR A 68 6.72 5.03 2.62
CA THR A 68 5.88 6.20 2.41
C THR A 68 5.96 7.13 3.62
N THR A 69 5.50 8.36 3.46
CA THR A 69 5.35 9.35 4.53
C THR A 69 4.47 8.83 5.67
N LYS A 70 3.56 7.89 5.37
CA LYS A 70 2.70 7.22 6.37
C LYS A 70 3.32 5.95 6.95
N GLY A 71 4.55 5.62 6.57
CA GLY A 71 5.32 4.48 7.08
C GLY A 71 5.05 3.16 6.36
N PHE A 72 4.34 3.14 5.23
CA PHE A 72 4.04 1.93 4.48
C PHE A 72 5.27 1.45 3.71
N THR A 73 5.56 0.14 3.78
CA THR A 73 6.65 -0.50 3.03
C THR A 73 6.11 -1.43 1.93
N LEU A 74 6.97 -1.76 0.96
CA LEU A 74 6.66 -2.78 -0.04
C LEU A 74 6.27 -4.13 0.62
N LYS A 75 6.98 -4.49 1.70
CA LYS A 75 6.69 -5.69 2.50
C LYS A 75 5.27 -5.68 3.06
N ASP A 76 4.81 -4.54 3.59
CA ASP A 76 3.45 -4.43 4.13
C ASP A 76 2.39 -4.76 3.05
N GLY A 77 2.61 -4.30 1.82
CA GLY A 77 1.75 -4.61 0.67
C GLY A 77 1.75 -6.09 0.27
N LEU A 78 2.90 -6.76 0.40
CA LEU A 78 3.07 -8.16 0.01
C LEU A 78 2.54 -9.16 1.05
N ARG A 79 2.38 -8.75 2.32
CA ARG A 79 1.89 -9.64 3.39
C ARG A 79 0.59 -10.35 3.03
N ARG A 80 -0.31 -9.65 2.34
CA ARG A 80 -1.60 -10.21 1.92
C ARG A 80 -1.41 -11.31 0.89
N GLY A 81 -0.64 -11.07 -0.17
CA GLY A 81 -0.33 -12.07 -1.19
C GLY A 81 0.41 -13.27 -0.63
N ILE A 82 1.37 -13.05 0.27
CA ILE A 82 2.12 -14.13 0.94
C ILE A 82 1.20 -15.04 1.76
N ARG A 83 0.19 -14.48 2.45
CA ARG A 83 -0.76 -15.25 3.26
C ARG A 83 -1.89 -15.88 2.45
N HIS A 84 -2.27 -15.27 1.34
CA HIS A 84 -3.42 -15.68 0.53
C HIS A 84 -3.00 -15.92 -0.91
N HIS A 85 -2.57 -17.16 -1.20
CA HIS A 85 -2.09 -17.59 -2.51
C HIS A 85 -3.14 -17.52 -3.66
N LYS A 86 -4.39 -17.15 -3.35
CA LYS A 86 -5.47 -16.94 -4.33
C LYS A 86 -5.69 -15.47 -4.67
N ASP A 87 -4.91 -14.55 -4.09
CA ASP A 87 -4.98 -13.14 -4.45
C ASP A 87 -4.43 -12.95 -5.87
N LYS A 88 -5.30 -12.51 -6.80
CA LYS A 88 -4.93 -12.32 -8.19
C LYS A 88 -3.81 -11.28 -8.33
N ALA A 89 -3.88 -10.17 -7.60
CA ALA A 89 -2.86 -9.13 -7.67
C ALA A 89 -1.64 -9.53 -6.83
N GLY A 90 -1.85 -9.98 -5.59
CA GLY A 90 -0.79 -10.40 -4.67
C GLY A 90 -0.07 -9.27 -3.94
N ILE A 91 -0.47 -8.02 -4.18
CA ILE A 91 0.05 -6.83 -3.49
C ILE A 91 -1.09 -5.81 -3.30
N VAL A 92 -1.02 -5.03 -2.23
CA VAL A 92 -1.89 -3.86 -2.00
C VAL A 92 -1.05 -2.62 -1.75
N ALA A 93 -1.54 -1.45 -2.15
CA ALA A 93 -0.95 -0.15 -1.82
C ALA A 93 -1.33 0.27 -0.39
N GLY A 94 -0.54 1.08 0.32
CA GLY A 94 -0.92 1.57 1.66
C GLY A 94 -1.67 2.89 1.63
N ASP A 95 -1.34 3.71 0.64
CA ASP A 95 -1.72 5.11 0.49
C ASP A 95 -1.52 5.56 -0.96
N GLU A 96 -1.77 6.84 -1.24
CA GLU A 96 -1.57 7.42 -2.58
C GLU A 96 -0.09 7.40 -3.03
N GLU A 97 0.83 7.62 -2.10
CA GLU A 97 2.27 7.70 -2.35
C GLU A 97 2.86 6.35 -2.76
N SER A 98 2.27 5.25 -2.27
CA SER A 98 2.65 3.88 -2.62
C SER A 98 2.70 3.63 -4.13
N TYR A 99 1.78 4.23 -4.90
CA TYR A 99 1.74 4.07 -6.36
C TYR A 99 2.92 4.76 -7.06
N VAL A 100 3.48 5.82 -6.46
CA VAL A 100 4.61 6.57 -7.01
C VAL A 100 5.93 5.94 -6.56
N LEU A 101 6.10 5.68 -5.26
CA LEU A 101 7.35 5.11 -4.73
C LEU A 101 7.63 3.71 -5.26
N PHE A 102 6.59 2.89 -5.41
CA PHE A 102 6.71 1.51 -5.89
C PHE A 102 6.19 1.36 -7.34
N GLN A 103 6.25 2.43 -8.14
CA GLN A 103 5.76 2.45 -9.53
C GLN A 103 6.34 1.30 -10.39
N ARG A 104 7.60 0.92 -10.16
CA ARG A 104 8.27 -0.19 -10.87
C ARG A 104 7.57 -1.53 -10.69
N VAL A 105 6.79 -1.68 -9.61
CA VAL A 105 5.96 -2.86 -9.33
C VAL A 105 4.51 -2.61 -9.75
N PHE A 106 3.93 -1.45 -9.41
CA PHE A 106 2.52 -1.17 -9.67
C PHE A 106 2.18 -0.92 -11.14
N ASP A 107 3.02 -0.22 -11.90
CA ASP A 107 2.76 0.10 -13.30
C ASP A 107 2.60 -1.14 -14.19
N PRO A 108 3.55 -2.11 -14.20
CA PRO A 108 3.37 -3.31 -15.00
C PRO A 108 2.22 -4.19 -14.49
N LEU A 109 1.99 -4.22 -13.17
CA LEU A 109 0.86 -4.93 -12.57
C LEU A 109 -0.50 -4.35 -13.02
N VAL A 110 -0.66 -3.03 -12.99
CA VAL A 110 -1.87 -2.34 -13.45
C VAL A 110 -2.09 -2.59 -14.93
N LYS A 111 -1.03 -2.53 -15.74
CA LYS A 111 -1.09 -2.85 -17.17
C LYS A 111 -1.56 -4.27 -17.43
N GLU A 112 -1.08 -5.24 -16.68
CA GLU A 112 -1.47 -6.64 -16.85
C GLU A 112 -2.90 -6.92 -16.38
N ILE A 113 -3.33 -6.33 -15.25
CA ILE A 113 -4.67 -6.55 -14.70
C ILE A 113 -5.75 -5.84 -15.55
N HIS A 114 -5.47 -4.63 -16.01
CA HIS A 114 -6.47 -3.74 -16.60
C HIS A 114 -6.30 -3.51 -18.11
N GLY A 115 -5.19 -3.96 -18.71
CA GLY A 115 -4.91 -3.75 -20.15
C GLY A 115 -4.66 -2.28 -20.53
N ILE A 116 -4.39 -1.41 -19.56
CA ILE A 116 -4.16 0.02 -19.77
C ILE A 116 -2.69 0.38 -19.56
N SER A 117 -2.18 1.38 -20.29
CA SER A 117 -0.83 1.88 -20.06
C SER A 117 -0.72 2.56 -18.70
N ALA A 118 0.46 2.54 -18.07
CA ALA A 118 0.72 3.26 -16.82
C ALA A 118 0.43 4.78 -16.90
N HIS A 119 0.58 5.38 -18.09
CA HIS A 119 0.30 6.79 -18.34
C HIS A 119 -1.15 7.07 -18.78
N HIS A 120 -2.04 6.06 -18.71
CA HIS A 120 -3.43 6.25 -19.07
C HIS A 120 -4.11 7.14 -18.04
N LEU A 121 -4.46 8.37 -18.45
CA LEU A 121 -5.27 9.25 -17.63
C LEU A 121 -6.73 8.75 -17.68
N PRO A 122 -7.32 8.33 -16.54
CA PRO A 122 -8.69 7.87 -16.53
C PRO A 122 -9.63 9.01 -16.91
N ILE A 123 -10.42 8.80 -17.96
CA ILE A 123 -11.49 9.71 -18.35
C ILE A 123 -12.70 9.39 -17.47
N SER A 124 -13.02 10.26 -16.52
CA SER A 124 -14.20 10.11 -15.67
C SER A 124 -15.43 10.76 -16.31
N SER A 125 -16.50 9.99 -16.51
CA SER A 125 -17.82 10.50 -16.88
C SER A 125 -18.86 9.86 -15.96
N LEU A 126 -19.52 10.70 -15.15
CA LEU A 126 -20.64 10.29 -14.28
C LEU A 126 -21.97 10.87 -14.79
N LYS A 127 -22.07 11.13 -16.10
CA LYS A 127 -23.28 11.67 -16.74
C LYS A 127 -24.29 10.54 -16.94
N PRO A 128 -25.46 10.54 -16.26
CA PRO A 128 -26.47 9.51 -16.44
C PRO A 128 -26.97 9.45 -17.89
N ASP A 129 -27.07 10.60 -18.55
CA ASP A 129 -27.58 10.73 -19.92
C ASP A 129 -26.68 10.09 -20.98
N ALA A 130 -25.42 9.78 -20.64
CA ALA A 130 -24.53 9.05 -21.53
C ALA A 130 -24.88 7.56 -21.62
N LEU A 131 -25.69 7.04 -20.70
CA LEU A 131 -26.22 5.68 -20.75
C LEU A 131 -27.45 5.66 -21.66
N GLY A 132 -27.48 4.72 -22.59
CA GLY A 132 -28.69 4.44 -23.36
C GLY A 132 -29.83 4.05 -22.42
N LYS A 133 -31.07 4.43 -22.77
CA LYS A 133 -32.27 4.00 -22.05
C LYS A 133 -32.52 2.51 -22.31
N THR A 134 -31.83 1.65 -21.59
CA THR A 134 -32.05 0.20 -21.62
C THR A 134 -33.11 -0.18 -20.59
N VAL A 135 -34.17 -0.84 -21.05
CA VAL A 135 -35.20 -1.41 -20.18
C VAL A 135 -34.88 -2.89 -20.00
N PHE A 136 -34.62 -3.30 -18.77
CA PHE A 136 -34.40 -4.71 -18.44
C PHE A 136 -35.73 -5.46 -18.33
N ASP A 137 -35.76 -6.70 -18.81
CA ASP A 137 -36.89 -7.59 -18.60
C ASP A 137 -36.99 -7.99 -17.12
N LYS A 138 -38.12 -7.67 -16.49
CA LYS A 138 -38.40 -7.92 -15.07
C LYS A 138 -38.52 -9.41 -14.75
N HIS A 139 -38.77 -10.26 -15.74
CA HIS A 139 -38.79 -11.71 -15.56
C HIS A 139 -37.37 -12.30 -15.47
N CYS A 140 -36.37 -11.59 -16.00
CA CYS A 140 -34.98 -12.03 -16.03
C CYS A 140 -34.11 -11.31 -14.98
N VAL A 141 -34.41 -10.05 -14.65
CA VAL A 141 -33.57 -9.20 -13.78
C VAL A 141 -34.33 -8.82 -12.51
N LEU A 142 -33.86 -9.36 -11.37
CA LEU A 142 -34.46 -9.10 -10.06
C LEU A 142 -34.09 -7.73 -9.48
N SER A 143 -32.83 -7.32 -9.63
CA SER A 143 -32.34 -6.02 -9.18
C SER A 143 -31.10 -5.60 -9.95
N CYS A 144 -30.88 -4.29 -10.05
CA CYS A 144 -29.67 -3.70 -10.60
C CYS A 144 -28.94 -2.94 -9.50
N ARG A 145 -27.62 -3.08 -9.44
CA ARG A 145 -26.79 -2.39 -8.44
C ARG A 145 -25.54 -1.83 -9.06
N ILE A 146 -25.33 -0.53 -8.90
CA ILE A 146 -24.08 0.15 -9.23
C ILE A 146 -23.36 0.46 -7.92
N ARG A 147 -22.08 0.10 -7.84
CA ARG A 147 -21.24 0.40 -6.67
C ARG A 147 -19.96 1.09 -7.13
N VAL A 148 -19.65 2.19 -6.47
CA VAL A 148 -18.36 2.86 -6.59
C VAL A 148 -17.66 2.90 -5.24
N LEU A 149 -16.34 2.89 -5.24
CA LEU A 149 -15.51 3.05 -4.04
C LEU A 149 -14.68 4.32 -4.20
N ARG A 150 -14.43 5.00 -3.08
CA ARG A 150 -13.62 6.22 -3.01
C ARG A 150 -12.71 6.15 -1.78
N SER A 151 -11.52 6.71 -1.90
CA SER A 151 -10.59 6.94 -0.80
C SER A 151 -10.48 8.45 -0.58
N LEU A 152 -10.28 8.88 0.67
CA LEU A 152 -10.07 10.29 1.01
C LEU A 152 -8.58 10.63 0.90
N LYS A 153 -8.24 11.68 0.16
CA LYS A 153 -6.87 12.17 0.03
C LYS A 153 -6.29 12.55 1.40
N GLY A 154 -5.02 12.22 1.63
CA GLY A 154 -4.31 12.50 2.89
C GLY A 154 -4.50 11.44 3.98
N PHE A 155 -5.42 10.48 3.80
CA PHE A 155 -5.61 9.33 4.67
C PHE A 155 -5.01 8.07 4.05
N PRO A 156 -4.41 7.17 4.85
CA PRO A 156 -4.07 5.83 4.38
C PRO A 156 -5.32 5.03 3.97
N PHE A 157 -5.13 4.01 3.15
CA PHE A 157 -6.21 3.11 2.78
C PHE A 157 -6.68 2.25 3.95
N SER A 158 -7.89 1.69 3.82
CA SER A 158 -8.63 1.10 4.94
C SER A 158 -7.90 -0.01 5.68
N TRP A 159 -7.01 -0.76 5.01
CA TRP A 159 -6.22 -1.84 5.62
C TRP A 159 -4.92 -1.38 6.28
N PHE A 160 -4.48 -0.15 6.04
CA PHE A 160 -3.25 0.41 6.63
C PHE A 160 -3.50 1.58 7.59
N CYS A 161 -4.70 2.19 7.55
CA CYS A 161 -5.05 3.28 8.46
C CYS A 161 -5.03 2.83 9.94
N THR A 162 -4.64 3.76 10.79
CA THR A 162 -4.77 3.65 12.25
C THR A 162 -6.23 3.77 12.69
N ARG A 163 -6.50 3.46 13.96
CA ARG A 163 -7.85 3.59 14.52
C ARG A 163 -8.30 5.05 14.51
N GLU A 164 -7.41 5.96 14.87
CA GLU A 164 -7.66 7.40 14.95
C GLU A 164 -7.96 8.00 13.58
N GLU A 165 -7.19 7.59 12.56
CA GLU A 165 -7.46 7.96 11.16
C GLU A 165 -8.81 7.41 10.69
N ARG A 166 -9.14 6.16 11.02
CA ARG A 166 -10.43 5.57 10.64
C ARG A 166 -11.61 6.30 11.27
N ILE A 167 -11.53 6.66 12.55
CA ILE A 167 -12.55 7.47 13.25
C ILE A 167 -12.66 8.86 12.62
N SER A 168 -11.53 9.44 12.21
CA SER A 168 -11.52 10.76 11.54
C SER A 168 -12.24 10.70 10.19
N VAL A 169 -11.97 9.66 9.39
CA VAL A 169 -12.67 9.39 8.13
C VAL A 169 -14.17 9.20 8.36
N GLU A 170 -14.55 8.39 9.36
CA GLU A 170 -15.95 8.16 9.74
C GLU A 170 -16.67 9.49 10.04
N LYS A 171 -16.10 10.36 10.86
CA LYS A 171 -16.67 11.68 11.19
C LYS A 171 -16.84 12.57 9.97
N ILE A 172 -15.86 12.58 9.06
CA ILE A 172 -15.93 13.38 7.83
C ILE A 172 -17.07 12.87 6.94
N VAL A 173 -17.14 11.55 6.72
CA VAL A 173 -18.14 10.96 5.82
C VAL A 173 -19.55 11.11 6.39
N THR A 174 -19.74 10.81 7.67
CA THR A 174 -21.04 10.95 8.35
C THR A 174 -21.55 12.39 8.31
N GLY A 175 -20.70 13.37 8.65
CA GLY A 175 -21.08 14.78 8.61
C GLY A 175 -21.39 15.33 7.21
N VAL A 176 -20.96 14.65 6.13
CA VAL A 176 -21.38 14.96 4.76
C VAL A 176 -22.69 14.26 4.42
N LEU A 177 -22.85 12.98 4.77
CA LEU A 177 -24.05 12.19 4.49
C LEU A 177 -25.29 12.74 5.21
N GLU A 178 -25.15 13.24 6.43
CA GLU A 178 -26.22 13.90 7.20
C GLU A 178 -26.77 15.17 6.53
N LYS A 179 -26.01 15.77 5.61
CA LYS A 179 -26.42 16.98 4.88
C LYS A 179 -27.19 16.67 3.59
N LEU A 180 -27.26 15.40 3.18
CA LEU A 180 -28.04 14.99 2.02
C LEU A 180 -29.53 15.17 2.30
N LYS A 181 -30.26 15.67 1.29
CA LYS A 181 -31.68 16.02 1.39
C LYS A 181 -32.50 15.19 0.41
N ASP A 182 -33.82 15.37 0.50
CA ASP A 182 -34.79 14.80 -0.43
C ASP A 182 -34.71 13.27 -0.50
N ASP A 183 -34.58 12.70 -1.70
CA ASP A 183 -34.50 11.27 -1.97
C ASP A 183 -33.18 10.63 -1.55
N LEU A 184 -32.17 11.43 -1.18
CA LEU A 184 -30.86 10.97 -0.73
C LEU A 184 -30.66 11.03 0.79
N HIS A 185 -31.66 11.51 1.55
CA HIS A 185 -31.61 11.53 3.00
C HIS A 185 -31.60 10.11 3.58
N GLY A 186 -30.77 9.89 4.61
CA GLY A 186 -30.66 8.59 5.28
C GLY A 186 -30.08 8.70 6.68
N GLU A 187 -30.00 7.57 7.38
CA GLU A 187 -29.48 7.45 8.73
C GLU A 187 -28.14 6.69 8.73
N TYR A 188 -27.17 7.21 9.48
CA TYR A 188 -25.92 6.51 9.71
C TYR A 188 -26.06 5.54 10.89
N ILE A 189 -25.82 4.26 10.64
CA ILE A 189 -25.83 3.21 11.66
C ILE A 189 -24.40 2.71 11.88
N PRO A 190 -23.75 3.02 13.02
CA PRO A 190 -22.42 2.50 13.31
C PRO A 190 -22.49 1.00 13.58
N LEU A 191 -21.51 0.25 13.06
CA LEU A 191 -21.41 -1.18 13.32
C LEU A 191 -20.97 -1.50 14.76
N ALA A 192 -20.29 -0.55 15.42
CA ALA A 192 -19.91 -0.70 16.81
C ALA A 192 -21.16 -0.68 17.70
N GLY A 193 -21.46 -1.81 18.35
CA GLY A 193 -22.66 -1.96 19.18
C GLY A 193 -23.92 -2.33 18.40
N TYR A 194 -23.80 -2.67 17.11
CA TYR A 194 -24.93 -3.22 16.36
C TYR A 194 -25.20 -4.66 16.80
N GLU A 195 -26.22 -4.87 17.63
CA GLU A 195 -26.72 -6.20 17.94
C GLU A 195 -27.48 -6.74 16.72
N THR A 196 -26.94 -7.81 16.14
CA THR A 196 -27.57 -8.52 15.04
C THR A 196 -28.95 -8.99 15.48
N ARG A 197 -30.02 -8.36 15.00
CA ARG A 197 -31.37 -8.94 15.07
C ARG A 197 -31.40 -10.14 14.11
N ILE A 198 -31.04 -11.30 14.63
CA ILE A 198 -31.24 -12.60 13.98
C ILE A 198 -32.55 -13.17 14.49
#